data_AF-A0A0D0CM34-F1
#
_entry.id   AF-A0A0D0CM34-F1
#
_cell.length_a   1.000
_cell.length_b   1.000
_cell.length_c   1.000
_cell.angle_alpha   90.00
_cell.angle_beta   90.00
_cell.angle_gamma   90.00
#
_symmetry.space_group_name_H-M   'P 1'
#
loop_
_entity.id
_entity.type
_entity.pdbx_description
1 polymer ?
#
loop_
_entity_poly.entity_id
_entity_poly.type
_entity_poly.pdbx_seq_one_letter_code
_entity_poly.pdbx_strand_id
1 'polypeptide(L)' 'QSGIKGKKAQLTYLFMANADSSQKLPLLIIGRAQKPCAFKNKMDSQLGFYYWNNTKAWMTASLYQEWLLDWD' A
#
# COMPACT_ATOMS: atom_id res chain seq x y z
N GLN A 1 -20.85 8.42 30.67
CA GLN A 1 -20.75 7.52 29.52
C GLN A 1 -19.28 7.27 29.22
N SER A 2 -18.81 6.02 29.28
CA SER A 2 -17.44 5.69 28.86
C SER A 2 -17.36 5.73 27.32
N GLY A 3 -16.30 6.34 26.77
CA GLY A 3 -16.13 6.46 25.32
C GLY A 3 -15.84 5.11 24.65
N ILE A 4 -16.50 4.84 23.53
CA ILE A 4 -16.24 3.66 22.68
C ILE A 4 -15.06 3.97 21.76
N LYS A 5 -13.97 3.20 21.86
CA LYS A 5 -12.83 3.32 20.94
C LYS A 5 -13.21 2.79 19.56
N GLY A 6 -13.21 3.68 18.56
CA GLY A 6 -13.48 3.31 17.18
C GLY A 6 -12.45 2.31 16.62
N LYS A 7 -12.91 1.43 15.72
CA LYS A 7 -12.02 0.55 14.95
C LYS A 7 -11.25 1.39 13.93
N LYS A 8 -9.94 1.55 14.15
CA LYS A 8 -9.07 2.24 13.20
C LYS A 8 -8.60 1.26 12.12
N ALA A 9 -9.02 1.51 10.89
CA ALA A 9 -8.39 0.87 9.72
C ALA A 9 -7.07 1.59 9.44
N GLN A 10 -6.03 0.82 9.09
CA GLN A 10 -4.73 1.35 8.72
C GLN A 10 -4.42 0.96 7.28
N LEU A 11 -3.94 1.93 6.52
CA LEU A 11 -3.47 1.78 5.15
C LEU A 11 -2.18 2.59 5.05
N THR A 12 -1.13 1.96 4.55
CA THR A 12 0.17 2.61 4.34
C THR A 12 0.37 2.85 2.86
N TYR A 13 0.84 4.04 2.53
CA TYR A 13 1.13 4.47 1.17
C TYR A 13 2.61 4.77 1.05
N LEU A 14 3.26 4.20 0.05
CA LEU A 14 4.66 4.44 -0.25
C LEU A 14 4.79 5.14 -1.60
N PHE A 15 5.33 6.35 -1.56
CA PHE A 15 5.66 7.14 -2.72
C PHE A 15 7.18 7.16 -2.90
N MET A 16 7.63 7.12 -4.14
CA MET A 16 9.03 7.34 -4.46
C MET A 16 9.16 8.12 -5.75
N ALA A 17 10.07 9.08 -5.73
CA ALA A 17 10.43 9.89 -6.88
C ALA A 17 11.93 10.20 -6.80
N ASN A 18 12.53 10.44 -7.95
CA ASN A 18 13.87 11.01 -8.01
C ASN A 18 13.88 12.48 -7.56
N ALA A 19 15.07 13.04 -7.34
CA ALA A 19 15.24 14.37 -6.74
C ALA A 19 14.59 15.50 -7.56
N ASP A 20 14.63 15.40 -8.88
CA ASP A 20 14.01 16.32 -9.84
C ASP A 20 12.55 15.98 -10.14
N SER A 21 12.02 14.87 -9.58
CA SER A 21 10.65 14.37 -9.73
C SER A 21 10.21 14.00 -11.15
N SER A 22 11.16 13.92 -12.10
CA SER A 22 10.90 13.52 -13.48
C SER A 22 10.47 12.06 -13.59
N GLN A 23 10.91 11.22 -12.66
CA GLN A 23 10.53 9.82 -12.55
C GLN A 23 9.79 9.58 -11.25
N LYS A 24 8.57 9.08 -11.37
CA LYS A 24 7.73 8.68 -10.24
C LYS A 24 7.40 7.21 -10.37
N LEU A 25 7.70 6.48 -9.30
CA LEU A 25 7.40 5.07 -9.18
C LEU A 25 5.89 4.84 -9.00
N PRO A 26 5.33 3.72 -9.48
CA PRO A 26 3.96 3.33 -9.19
C PRO A 26 3.74 3.25 -7.67
N LEU A 27 2.59 3.73 -7.22
CA LEU A 27 2.24 3.77 -5.80
C LEU A 27 2.20 2.35 -5.22
N LEU A 28 2.82 2.13 -4.07
CA LEU A 28 2.65 0.91 -3.30
C LEU A 28 1.71 1.15 -2.12
N ILE A 29 0.64 0.38 -2.05
CA ILE A 29 -0.39 0.46 -1.03
C ILE A 29 -0.36 -0.81 -0.18
N ILE A 30 -0.28 -0.67 1.15
CA ILE A 30 -0.26 -1.79 2.08
C ILE A 30 -1.45 -1.72 3.03
N GLY A 31 -2.32 -2.71 2.96
CA GLY A 31 -3.47 -2.83 3.87
C GLY A 31 -3.48 -4.12 4.67
N ARG A 32 -4.58 -4.34 5.40
CA ARG A 32 -4.81 -5.58 6.16
C ARG A 32 -5.52 -6.65 5.35
N ALA A 33 -6.51 -6.26 4.57
CA ALA A 33 -7.34 -7.17 3.81
C ALA A 33 -6.60 -7.62 2.54
N GLN A 34 -6.57 -8.91 2.25
CA GLN A 34 -5.96 -9.40 0.99
C GLN A 34 -6.69 -8.88 -0.25
N LYS A 35 -8.03 -8.76 -0.17
CA LYS A 35 -8.87 -8.20 -1.23
C LYS A 35 -9.79 -7.15 -0.62
N PRO A 36 -9.40 -5.87 -0.60
CA PRO A 36 -10.25 -4.80 -0.08
C PRO A 36 -11.57 -4.72 -0.83
N CYS A 37 -12.70 -4.70 -0.11
CA CYS A 37 -14.02 -4.51 -0.73
C CYS A 37 -14.11 -3.19 -1.52
N ALA A 38 -13.32 -2.18 -1.11
CA ALA A 38 -13.21 -0.90 -1.81
C ALA A 38 -12.74 -1.04 -3.26
N PHE A 39 -12.02 -2.11 -3.62
CA PHE A 39 -11.52 -2.32 -4.98
C PHE A 39 -12.58 -2.86 -5.93
N LYS A 40 -13.78 -3.21 -5.43
CA LYS A 40 -14.91 -3.72 -6.24
C LYS A 40 -14.49 -4.87 -7.16
N ASN A 41 -13.68 -5.80 -6.65
CA ASN A 41 -13.10 -6.95 -7.36
C ASN A 41 -12.15 -6.61 -8.52
N LYS A 42 -11.70 -5.35 -8.63
CA LYS A 42 -10.63 -4.98 -9.56
C LYS A 42 -9.29 -5.42 -8.99
N MET A 43 -8.40 -5.83 -9.88
CA MET A 43 -7.00 -6.09 -9.54
C MET A 43 -6.28 -4.75 -9.33
N ASP A 44 -5.21 -4.77 -8.54
CA ASP A 44 -4.34 -3.63 -8.28
C ASP A 44 -3.70 -3.08 -9.57
N SER A 45 -3.29 -3.97 -10.47
CA SER A 45 -2.83 -3.62 -11.83
C SER A 45 -3.87 -2.84 -12.64
N GLN A 46 -5.16 -3.14 -12.48
CA GLN A 46 -6.26 -2.40 -13.15
C GLN A 46 -6.52 -1.03 -12.52
N LEU A 47 -6.01 -0.80 -11.30
CA LEU A 47 -6.15 0.46 -10.57
C LEU A 47 -4.90 1.34 -10.65
N GLY A 48 -3.81 0.83 -11.25
CA GLY A 48 -2.58 1.58 -11.49
C GLY A 48 -1.68 1.72 -10.26
N PHE A 49 -1.76 0.78 -9.32
CA PHE A 49 -0.89 0.73 -8.15
C PHE A 49 -0.56 -0.71 -7.78
N TYR A 50 0.49 -0.90 -6.99
CA TYR A 50 0.80 -2.18 -6.36
C TYR A 50 0.07 -2.30 -5.03
N TYR A 51 -0.50 -3.48 -4.74
CA TYR A 51 -1.14 -3.75 -3.47
C TYR A 51 -0.50 -4.91 -2.71
N TRP A 52 -0.20 -4.68 -1.44
CA TRP A 52 0.23 -5.74 -0.53
C TRP A 52 -0.67 -5.81 0.71
N ASN A 53 -0.76 -7.00 1.32
CA ASN A 53 -1.47 -7.16 2.57
C ASN A 53 -0.61 -7.79 3.67
N ASN A 54 -0.67 -7.24 4.88
CA ASN A 54 -0.16 -7.91 6.08
C ASN A 54 -1.01 -7.54 7.30
N THR A 55 -0.89 -8.29 8.39
CA THR A 55 -1.77 -8.16 9.58
C THR A 55 -1.69 -6.78 10.25
N LYS A 56 -0.60 -6.05 10.06
CA LYS A 56 -0.41 -4.71 10.66
C LYS A 56 -0.64 -3.57 9.67
N ALA A 57 -0.75 -3.84 8.37
CA ALA A 57 -0.65 -2.86 7.29
C ALA A 57 0.61 -1.98 7.39
N TRP A 58 1.74 -2.56 7.81
CA TRP A 58 3.01 -1.83 7.99
C TRP A 58 3.98 -2.11 6.85
N MET A 59 4.84 -1.14 6.57
CA MET A 59 5.98 -1.33 5.69
C MET A 59 6.99 -2.29 6.36
N THR A 60 7.56 -3.23 5.59
CA THR A 60 8.70 -4.04 6.03
C THR A 60 9.88 -3.81 5.10
N ALA A 61 11.10 -4.02 5.60
CA ALA A 61 12.31 -3.88 4.79
C ALA A 61 12.33 -4.84 3.59
N SER A 62 11.87 -6.08 3.78
CA SER A 62 11.75 -7.06 2.69
C SER A 62 10.80 -6.59 1.59
N LEU A 63 9.63 -6.09 1.97
CA LEU A 63 8.62 -5.59 1.03
C LEU A 63 9.14 -4.36 0.28
N TYR A 64 9.88 -3.50 0.97
CA TYR A 64 10.53 -2.35 0.35
C TYR A 64 11.56 -2.79 -0.69
N GLN A 65 12.40 -3.75 -0.35
CA GLN A 65 13.43 -4.29 -1.24
C GLN A 65 12.81 -5.00 -2.43
N GLU A 66 11.81 -5.87 -2.23
CA GLU A 66 11.11 -6.56 -3.31
C GLU A 66 10.48 -5.57 -4.28
N TRP A 67 9.76 -4.57 -3.77
CA TRP A 67 9.13 -3.55 -4.60
C TRP A 67 10.16 -2.66 -5.33
N LEU A 68 11.30 -2.37 -4.69
CA LEU A 68 12.38 -1.59 -5.31
C LEU A 68 13.18 -2.41 -6.35
N LEU A 69 13.25 -3.73 -6.21
CA LEU A 69 13.93 -4.62 -7.16
C LEU A 69 13.04 -4.97 -8.36
N ASP A 70 11.71 -4.94 -8.19
CA ASP A 70 10.76 -5.04 -9.31
C ASP A 70 10.80 -3.79 -10.22
N TRP A 71 11.56 -2.75 -9.84
CA TRP A 71 11.65 -1.47 -10.54
C TRP A 71 12.74 -1.39 -11.64
N ASP A 72 13.36 -2.50 -12.06
CA ASP A 72 14.31 -2.50 -13.19
C ASP A 72 13.65 -2.59 -14.58
#